data_AF-A0A2M7KWE3-F1
#
_entry.id   AF-A0A2M7KWE3-F1
#
_cell.length_a   1.000
_cell.length_b   1.000
_cell.length_c   1.000
_cell.angle_alpha   90.00
_cell.angle_beta   90.00
_cell.angle_gamma   90.00
#
_symmetry.space_group_name_H-M   'P 1'
#
loop_
_entity.id
_entity.type
_entity.pdbx_description
1 polymer ?
#
loop_
_entity_poly.entity_id
_entity_poly.type
_entity_poly.pdbx_seq_one_letter_code
_entity_poly.pdbx_strand_id
1 'polypeptide(L)' 'VVGPGGSISAGRVVAIGRWDSAPVRREVRRARAEGKLIDLTYGHACRWAFFMDTGHVV' A
#
# COMPACT_ATOMS: atom_id res chain seq x y z
N VAL A 1 7.60 -7.58 -7.81
CA VAL A 1 6.32 -7.41 -8.54
C VAL A 1 5.20 -7.46 -7.51
N VAL A 2 4.33 -6.46 -7.45
CA VAL A 2 3.24 -6.33 -6.46
C VAL A 2 1.88 -6.78 -7.03
N GLY A 3 1.81 -7.07 -8.34
CA GLY A 3 0.64 -7.58 -9.08
C GLY A 3 0.98 -7.83 -10.56
N PRO A 4 0.01 -8.11 -11.47
CA PRO A 4 0.26 -8.54 -12.87
C PRO A 4 1.08 -7.59 -13.77
N GLY A 5 1.47 -6.40 -13.29
CA GLY A 5 2.43 -5.53 -13.95
C GLY A 5 3.03 -4.45 -13.04
N GLY A 6 2.78 -4.52 -11.73
CA GLY A 6 3.16 -3.47 -10.78
C GLY A 6 4.51 -3.74 -10.12
N SER A 7 5.32 -2.70 -9.93
CA SER A 7 6.59 -2.79 -9.20
C SER A 7 6.71 -1.67 -8.18
N ILE A 8 7.33 -1.98 -7.04
CA ILE A 8 7.77 -0.99 -6.04
C ILE A 8 9.26 -1.15 -5.80
N SER A 9 9.94 -0.08 -5.41
CA SER A 9 11.33 -0.15 -4.97
C SER A 9 11.41 -0.79 -3.59
N ALA A 10 11.81 -2.06 -3.52
CA ALA A 10 11.83 -2.83 -2.29
C ALA A 10 12.70 -2.19 -1.19
N GLY A 11 13.82 -1.54 -1.56
CA GLY A 11 14.71 -0.86 -0.63
C GLY A 11 14.13 0.42 0.00
N ARG A 12 12.95 0.86 -0.44
CA ARG A 12 12.25 2.04 0.09
C ARG A 12 11.01 1.70 0.91
N VAL A 13 10.71 0.42 1.07
CA VAL A 13 9.62 -0.05 1.93
C VAL A 13 10.07 0.06 3.40
N VAL A 14 9.35 0.84 4.20
CA VAL A 14 9.63 1.00 5.64
C VAL A 14 8.83 0.03 6.49
N ALA A 15 7.64 -0.38 6.03
CA ALA A 15 6.80 -1.35 6.73
C ALA A 15 5.86 -2.08 5.77
N ILE A 16 5.38 -3.25 6.19
CA ILE A 16 4.39 -4.06 5.49
C ILE A 16 3.28 -4.43 6.49
N GLY A 17 2.02 -4.21 6.12
CA GLY A 17 0.87 -4.46 6.99
C GLY A 17 -0.19 -5.32 6.31
N ARG A 18 -0.84 -6.21 7.09
CA ARG A 18 -1.97 -7.00 6.59
C ARG A 18 -3.25 -6.15 6.50
N TRP A 19 -4.04 -6.37 5.45
CA TRP A 19 -5.30 -5.67 5.22
C TRP A 19 -6.39 -5.93 6.30
N ASP A 20 -6.29 -7.04 7.03
CA ASP A 20 -7.19 -7.39 8.13
C ASP A 20 -7.01 -6.52 9.38
N SER A 21 -5.89 -5.81 9.50
CA SER A 21 -5.60 -4.88 10.59
C SER A 21 -6.37 -3.56 10.43
N ALA A 22 -7.18 -3.20 11.44
CA ALA A 22 -7.91 -1.93 11.46
C ALA A 22 -6.99 -0.69 11.30
N PRO A 23 -5.83 -0.59 12.00
CA PRO A 23 -4.85 0.45 11.75
C PRO A 23 -4.35 0.55 10.30
N VAL A 24 -4.06 -0.59 9.66
CA VAL A 24 -3.59 -0.61 8.25
C VAL A 24 -4.67 -0.04 7.32
N ARG A 25 -5.93 -0.46 7.50
CA ARG A 25 -7.04 0.09 6.72
C ARG A 25 -7.29 1.58 7.00
N ARG A 26 -6.94 2.08 8.19
CA ARG A 26 -7.03 3.51 8.52
C ARG A 26 -5.96 4.30 7.76
N GLU A 27 -4.72 3.83 7.77
CA GLU A 27 -3.63 4.49 7.05
C GLU A 27 -3.83 4.47 5.53
N VAL A 28 -4.35 3.38 4.95
CA VAL A 28 -4.70 3.34 3.51
C VAL A 28 -5.77 4.38 3.15
N ARG A 29 -6.81 4.54 3.99
CA ARG A 29 -7.83 5.58 3.79
C ARG A 29 -7.26 6.98 3.89
N ARG A 30 -6.35 7.21 4.85
CA ARG A 30 -5.64 8.47 5.01
C ARG A 30 -4.78 8.77 3.79
N ALA A 31 -3.96 7.82 3.33
CA ALA A 31 -3.14 7.97 2.13
C ALA A 31 -3.99 8.28 0.89
N ARG A 32 -5.16 7.66 0.76
CA ARG A 32 -6.12 8.00 -0.32
C ARG A 32 -6.59 9.45 -0.22
N ALA A 33 -6.97 9.92 0.97
CA ALA A 33 -7.40 11.30 1.18
C ALA A 33 -6.27 12.32 0.93
N GLU A 34 -5.03 11.95 1.22
CA GLU A 34 -3.83 12.77 0.97
C GLU A 34 -3.30 12.65 -0.48
N GLY A 35 -3.93 11.86 -1.35
CA GLY A 35 -3.45 11.64 -2.72
C GLY A 35 -2.16 10.81 -2.82
N LYS A 36 -1.82 10.06 -1.78
CA LYS A 36 -0.60 9.23 -1.62
C LYS A 36 -0.83 7.73 -1.75
N LEU A 37 -2.06 7.29 -2.01
CA LEU A 37 -2.35 5.88 -2.26
C LEU A 37 -2.05 5.53 -3.72
N ILE A 38 -1.19 4.54 -3.92
CA ILE A 38 -0.93 3.93 -5.23
C ILE A 38 -1.62 2.57 -5.24
N ASP A 39 -2.82 2.49 -5.81
CA ASP A 39 -3.58 1.24 -5.83
C ASP A 39 -3.03 0.27 -6.88
N LEU A 40 -2.28 -0.75 -6.44
CA LEU A 40 -1.78 -1.84 -7.27
C LEU A 40 -2.55 -3.15 -7.06
N THR A 41 -3.81 -3.08 -6.63
CA THR A 41 -4.63 -4.28 -6.43
C THR A 41 -5.22 -4.83 -7.73
N TYR A 42 -5.31 -4.01 -8.78
CA TYR A 42 -5.90 -4.36 -10.09
C TYR A 42 -7.32 -4.96 -9.97
N GLY A 43 -8.10 -4.50 -9.00
CA GLY A 43 -9.46 -5.00 -8.75
C GLY A 43 -9.54 -6.30 -7.95
N HIS A 44 -8.40 -6.87 -7.55
CA HIS A 44 -8.36 -8.01 -6.62
C HIS A 44 -8.49 -7.56 -5.17
N ALA A 45 -8.85 -8.50 -4.29
CA ALA A 45 -8.87 -8.24 -2.86
C ALA A 45 -7.45 -7.91 -2.34
N CYS A 46 -7.32 -6.76 -1.65
CA CYS A 46 -6.08 -6.38 -0.99
C CYS A 46 -5.76 -7.37 0.14
N ARG A 47 -4.52 -7.88 0.16
CA ARG A 47 -4.00 -8.73 1.24
C ARG A 47 -2.99 -8.01 2.13
N TRP A 48 -2.20 -7.12 1.52
CA TRP A 48 -1.09 -6.42 2.12
C TRP A 48 -1.07 -4.97 1.63
N ALA A 49 -0.65 -4.07 2.50
CA ALA A 49 -0.31 -2.70 2.17
C ALA A 49 1.18 -2.46 2.49
N PHE A 50 1.86 -1.74 1.61
CA PHE A 50 3.27 -1.38 1.76
C PHE A 50 3.37 0.09 2.11
N PHE A 51 4.17 0.41 3.12
CA PHE A 51 4.44 1.77 3.54
C PHE A 51 5.81 2.17 3.00
N MET A 52 5.86 3.27 2.25
CA MET A 52 7.08 3.77 1.63
C MET A 52 7.70 4.89 2.48
N ASP A 53 9.01 5.05 2.41
CA ASP A 53 9.78 6.14 3.03
C ASP A 53 9.27 7.56 2.67
N THR A 54 8.67 7.72 1.49
CA THR A 54 8.03 8.96 1.00
C THR A 54 6.65 9.23 1.61
N GLY A 55 6.12 8.33 2.43
CA GLY A 55 4.77 8.41 2.97
C GLY A 55 3.67 7.94 2.00
N HIS A 56 4.04 7.42 0.82
CA HIS A 56 3.10 6.70 -0.04
C HIS A 56 2.70 5.36 0.59
N VAL A 57 1.47 4.96 0.33
CA VAL A 57 0.98 3.62 0.66
C VAL A 57 0.64 2.92 -0.65
N VAL A 58 1.11 1.69 -0.82
CA VAL A 58 0.90 0.87 -2.03
C VAL A 58 0.08 -0.37 -1.68
#